data_AF-A0A379FHN4-F1
#
_entry.id   AF-A0A379FHN4-F1
#
_cell.length_a   1.000
_cell.length_b   1.000
_cell.length_c   1.000
_cell.angle_alpha   90.00
_cell.angle_beta   90.00
_cell.angle_gamma   90.00
#
_symmetry.space_group_name_H-M   'P 1'
#
loop_
_entity.id
_entity.type
_entity.pdbx_description
1 polymer ?
#
loop_
_entity_poly.entity_id
_entity_poly.type
_entity_poly.pdbx_seq_one_letter_code
_entity_poly.pdbx_strand_id
1 'polypeptide(L)' 'MTKQEKANLSILYRQLQQSLEYLHCGRVDDGRIVAEIVERELGQVSQQTEKPNRP' A
#
# COMPACT_ATOMS: atom_id res chain seq x y z
N MET A 1 6.86 -5.54 18.27
CA MET A 1 7.22 -5.41 16.84
C MET A 1 8.40 -6.32 16.55
N THR A 2 8.16 -7.38 15.79
CA THR A 2 9.16 -8.36 15.38
C THR A 2 10.10 -7.78 14.32
N LYS A 3 11.26 -8.40 14.14
CA LYS A 3 12.19 -8.01 13.06
C LYS A 3 11.54 -8.09 11.68
N GLN A 4 10.66 -9.08 11.47
CA GLN A 4 9.92 -9.25 10.22
C GLN A 4 8.93 -8.10 10.00
N GLU A 5 8.18 -7.71 11.03
CA GLU A 5 7.25 -6.58 10.96
C GLU A 5 7.98 -5.27 10.65
N LYS A 6 9.16 -5.04 11.26
CA LYS A 6 9.99 -3.87 10.98
C LYS A 6 10.51 -3.83 9.54
N ALA A 7 10.93 -5.00 9.01
CA ALA A 7 11.37 -5.12 7.64
C ALA A 7 10.23 -4.86 6.66
N ASN A 8 9.06 -5.47 6.90
CA ASN A 8 7.86 -5.27 6.09
C ASN A 8 7.40 -3.80 6.09
N LEU A 9 7.39 -3.16 7.26
CA LEU A 9 7.03 -1.75 7.38
C LEU A 9 8.01 -0.85 6.62
N SER A 10 9.30 -1.16 6.65
CA SER A 10 10.32 -0.39 5.93
C SER A 10 10.19 -0.53 4.41
N ILE A 11 9.82 -1.72 3.93
CA ILE A 11 9.54 -1.98 2.51
C ILE A 11 8.31 -1.20 2.05
N LEU A 12 7.21 -1.29 2.79
CA LEU A 12 5.97 -0.55 2.52
C LEU A 12 6.20 0.96 2.51
N TYR A 13 6.93 1.48 3.48
CA TYR A 13 7.26 2.90 3.55
C TYR A 13 8.05 3.38 2.32
N ARG A 14 9.02 2.56 1.86
CA ARG A 14 9.80 2.87 0.66
C ARG A 14 8.96 2.87 -0.60
N GLN A 15 8.06 1.90 -0.74
CA GLN A 15 7.12 1.82 -1.87
C GLN A 15 6.17 3.03 -1.90
N LEU A 16 5.64 3.42 -0.74
CA LEU A 16 4.79 4.59 -0.61
C LEU A 16 5.51 5.89 -1.00
N GLN A 17 6.78 6.06 -0.58
CA GLN A 17 7.59 7.22 -0.97
C GLN A 17 7.79 7.29 -2.48
N GLN A 18 8.04 6.17 -3.14
CA GLN A 18 8.20 6.11 -4.60
C GLN A 18 6.90 6.44 -5.34
N SER A 19 5.77 5.94 -4.85
CA SER A 19 4.45 6.28 -5.41
C SER A 19 4.13 7.76 -5.25
N LEU A 20 4.46 8.37 -4.11
CA LEU A 20 4.28 9.81 -3.86
C LEU A 20 5.18 10.67 -4.74
N GLU A 21 6.43 10.27 -4.94
CA GLU A 21 7.37 10.95 -5.85
C GLU A 21 6.87 10.88 -7.30
N TYR A 22 6.31 9.73 -7.71
CA TYR A 22 5.68 9.55 -9.02
C TYR A 22 4.45 10.45 -9.20
N LEU A 23 3.60 10.59 -8.18
CA LEU A 23 2.46 11.50 -8.14
C LEU A 23 2.88 12.97 -8.21
N HIS A 24 3.95 13.35 -7.52
CA HIS A 24 4.44 14.73 -7.48
C HIS A 24 5.19 15.17 -8.76
N CYS A 25 5.72 14.24 -9.56
CA CYS A 25 6.41 14.53 -10.83
C CYS A 25 5.50 15.00 -11.99
N GLY A 26 4.24 15.37 -11.73
CA GLY A 26 3.40 16.09 -12.69
C GLY A 26 2.70 15.22 -13.75
N ARG A 27 2.81 13.89 -13.69
CA ARG A 27 1.95 12.97 -14.45
C ARG A 27 0.69 12.64 -13.64
N VAL A 28 -0.13 13.66 -13.40
CA VAL A 28 -1.34 13.55 -12.57
C VAL A 28 -2.34 12.52 -13.14
N ASP A 29 -2.33 12.27 -14.46
CA ASP A 29 -3.17 11.24 -15.08
C ASP A 29 -2.67 9.79 -14.85
N ASP A 30 -1.36 9.53 -14.95
CA ASP A 30 -0.82 8.18 -14.65
C ASP A 30 -0.83 7.89 -13.14
N GLY A 31 -0.57 8.91 -12.31
CA GLY A 31 -0.54 8.78 -10.85
C GLY A 31 -1.90 8.45 -10.22
N ARG A 32 -2.99 8.95 -10.81
CA ARG A 32 -4.36 8.62 -10.39
C ARG A 32 -4.66 7.12 -10.57
N ILE A 33 -4.24 6.53 -11.69
CA ILE A 33 -4.41 5.10 -11.96
C ILE A 33 -3.64 4.27 -10.93
N VAL A 34 -2.40 4.67 -10.61
CA VAL A 34 -1.59 3.95 -9.60
C VAL A 34 -2.20 4.05 -8.22
N ALA A 35 -2.70 5.22 -7.81
CA ALA A 35 -3.39 5.39 -6.53
C ALA A 35 -4.65 4.51 -6.44
N GLU A 36 -5.48 4.48 -7.48
CA GLU A 36 -6.70 3.63 -7.51
C GLU A 36 -6.37 2.13 -7.44
N ILE A 37 -5.32 1.68 -8.13
CA ILE A 37 -4.88 0.28 -8.07
C ILE A 37 -4.37 -0.06 -6.67
N VAL A 38 -3.55 0.80 -6.06
CA VAL A 38 -3.01 0.57 -4.72
C VAL A 38 -4.12 0.58 -3.67
N GLU A 39 -5.07 1.50 -3.74
CA GLU A 39 -6.24 1.53 -2.85
C GLU A 39 -7.11 0.27 -3.00
N ARG A 40 -7.34 -0.20 -4.24
CA ARG A 40 -8.08 -1.42 -4.50
C ARG A 40 -7.39 -2.66 -3.92
N GLU A 41 -6.08 -2.79 -4.12
CA GLU A 41 -5.33 -3.96 -3.64
C GLU A 41 -5.20 -3.94 -2.10
N LEU A 42 -4.97 -2.76 -1.50
CA LEU A 42 -4.97 -2.61 -0.03
C LEU A 42 -6.35 -2.90 0.58
N GLY A 43 -7.44 -2.48 -0.07
CA GLY A 43 -8.79 -2.79 0.35
C GLY A 43 -9.09 -4.30 0.31
N GLN A 44 -8.60 -5.01 -0.71
CA GLN A 44 -8.73 -6.47 -0.78
C GLN A 44 -7.93 -7.18 0.31
N VAL A 45 -6.72 -6.71 0.60
CA VAL A 45 -5.91 -7.27 1.70
C VAL A 45 -6.60 -7.05 3.05
N SER A 46 -7.16 -5.86 3.28
CA SER A 46 -7.93 -5.54 4.50
C SER A 46 -9.16 -6.44 4.66
N GLN A 47 -9.90 -6.70 3.58
CA GLN A 47 -11.06 -7.59 3.63
C GLN A 47 -10.68 -9.07 3.87
N GLN A 48 -9.48 -9.49 3.47
CA GLN A 48 -8.98 -10.83 3.77
C GLN A 48 -8.53 -10.97 5.22
N THR A 49 -7.97 -9.91 5.82
CA THR A 49 -7.57 -9.90 7.24
C THR A 49 -8.73 -9.65 8.20
N GLU A 50 -9.85 -9.09 7.73
CA GLU A 50 -11.10 -8.95 8.48
C GLU A 50 -11.98 -10.22 8.51
N LYS A 51 -11.53 -11.35 7.95
CA LYS A 51 -12.23 -12.62 8.21
C LYS A 51 -12.18 -12.88 9.72
N PRO A 52 -13.34 -12.92 10.40
CA PRO A 52 -13.37 -13.05 11.84
C PRO A 52 -12.80 -14.41 12.18
N ASN A 53 -11.72 -14.39 12.95
CA ASN A 53 -11.20 -15.54 13.67
C ASN A 53 -12.33 -16.04 14.59
N ARG A 54 -13.24 -16.87 14.05
CA ARG A 54 -14.23 -17.58 14.86
C ARG A 54 -13.54 -18.78 15.48
N PRO A 55 -13.75 -19.01 16.79
CA PRO A 55 -13.12 -20.07 17.56
C PRO A 55 -13.50 -21.47 17.07
#